data_AF-A0A7X7ZJ87-F1
#
_entry.id   AF-A0A7X7ZJ87-F1
#
_cell.length_a   1.000
_cell.length_b   1.000
_cell.length_c   1.000
_cell.angle_alpha   90.00
_cell.angle_beta   90.00
_cell.angle_gamma   90.00
#
_symmetry.space_group_name_H-M   'P 1'
#
loop_
_entity.id
_entity.type
_entity.pdbx_description
1 polymer ?
#
loop_
_entity_poly.entity_id
_entity_poly.type
_entity_poly.pdbx_seq_one_letter_code
_entity_poly.pdbx_strand_id
1 'polypeptide(L)'
;MNKPIGQAFLLLFAMIVLAPFAATAEDPPLGPAFDRLPAAEKHFQAGLKEFTAGRYDAAAAAFDKCLAEVPRHAYAGYYLANIAYIRGDLQTALSRQEKALADLPFMADLNAYAVGRKSRSIASYQQALDTHWENTTSCRESRELEALNDELITRKSKIELAADKERAARTKQEAHYRYFLGNILFQLQRPADAARLYGEAIALDPRHVNAYNNAAAIRCMAGDQAGALDLLERAEREGLGDNINLKLKHLVFEALGRPTAGILEEDLAEGPDADLGAWRFALAYKFSQPLLPPLYVNAYVVFSRSTKQAVLVDAGVDDPRIGAFVAANGLTVKAILDTHSHPDHTAANARYAALFGAPVVAPAPDAKDLTPSPDRTVGDGETLRYEGFAVRVILTPGHTPGSASFLTGGYLFTGDTLFKNDICRLPEEATGKAAETRRRFVRMLGEKLLTLDDAVRVCPGHGAVSTIGEEKKANPFFAK
;
A
#
# COMPACT_ATOMS: atom_id res chain seq x y z
N MET A 1 38.82 -36.66 32.81
CA MET A 1 38.96 -35.84 31.59
C MET A 1 37.56 -35.42 31.15
N ASN A 2 37.13 -34.24 31.55
CA ASN A 2 35.86 -33.64 31.12
C ASN A 2 36.03 -33.09 29.70
N LYS A 3 35.37 -33.68 28.71
CA LYS A 3 35.04 -32.95 27.48
C LYS A 3 33.60 -32.44 27.61
N PRO A 4 33.33 -31.14 27.36
CA PRO A 4 31.96 -30.64 27.41
C PRO A 4 31.18 -31.26 26.24
N ILE A 5 30.11 -31.97 26.56
CA ILE A 5 29.15 -32.59 25.62
C ILE A 5 28.65 -31.57 24.59
N GLY A 6 28.66 -30.27 24.93
CA GLY A 6 28.33 -29.16 24.04
C GLY A 6 29.13 -29.12 22.73
N GLN A 7 30.39 -29.56 22.68
CA GLN A 7 31.15 -29.57 21.41
C GLN A 7 30.78 -30.75 20.49
N ALA A 8 30.50 -31.93 21.04
CA ALA A 8 30.09 -33.09 20.25
C ALA A 8 28.65 -32.92 19.72
N PHE A 9 27.76 -32.31 20.52
CA PHE A 9 26.41 -31.99 20.10
C PHE A 9 26.35 -30.82 19.10
N LEU A 10 27.19 -29.78 19.23
CA LEU A 10 27.33 -28.75 18.19
C LEU A 10 27.91 -29.32 16.87
N LEU A 11 28.82 -30.29 16.95
CA LEU A 11 29.35 -31.00 15.77
C LEU A 11 28.29 -31.88 15.11
N LEU A 12 27.43 -32.55 15.88
CA LEU A 12 26.27 -33.29 15.36
C LEU A 12 25.22 -32.34 14.74
N PHE A 13 25.01 -31.19 15.38
CA PHE A 13 24.17 -30.10 14.88
C PHE A 13 24.72 -29.54 13.56
N ALA A 14 26.04 -29.36 13.43
CA ALA A 14 26.68 -28.91 12.19
C ALA A 14 26.65 -29.99 11.09
N MET A 15 26.85 -31.27 11.43
CA MET A 15 26.85 -32.36 10.43
C MET A 15 25.47 -32.67 9.86
N ILE A 16 24.39 -32.53 10.63
CA ILE A 16 23.02 -32.77 10.15
C ILE A 16 22.48 -31.55 9.34
N VAL A 17 22.93 -30.32 9.64
CA VAL A 17 22.61 -29.12 8.84
C VAL A 17 23.32 -29.14 7.46
N LEU A 18 24.49 -29.79 7.34
CA LEU A 18 25.35 -29.72 6.15
C LEU A 18 25.34 -30.97 5.25
N ALA A 19 24.67 -32.06 5.63
CA ALA A 19 24.66 -33.27 4.81
C ALA A 19 23.71 -33.16 3.59
N PRO A 20 24.21 -33.35 2.34
CA PRO A 20 23.34 -33.48 1.19
C PRO A 20 22.72 -34.88 1.21
N PHE A 21 21.40 -34.98 1.41
CA PHE A 21 20.70 -36.26 1.36
C PHE A 21 19.73 -36.33 0.17
N ALA A 22 19.75 -37.51 -0.45
CA ALA A 22 19.23 -37.83 -1.76
C ALA A 22 17.74 -37.54 -1.92
N ALA A 23 17.40 -36.87 -3.02
CA ALA A 23 16.03 -36.60 -3.43
C ALA A 23 15.36 -37.89 -3.92
N THR A 24 14.25 -38.26 -3.31
CA THR A 24 13.31 -39.24 -3.88
C THR A 24 12.56 -38.60 -5.04
N ALA A 25 12.42 -39.36 -6.13
CA ALA A 25 11.93 -38.93 -7.44
C ALA A 25 10.45 -38.52 -7.44
N GLU A 26 10.14 -37.37 -8.05
CA GLU A 26 9.38 -37.19 -9.32
C GLU A 26 9.05 -35.70 -9.52
N ASP A 27 8.86 -35.31 -10.80
CA ASP A 27 8.83 -33.95 -11.38
C ASP A 27 10.18 -33.20 -11.51
N PRO A 28 10.40 -32.39 -12.59
CA PRO A 28 11.73 -31.90 -12.99
C PRO A 28 12.42 -31.26 -11.79
N PRO A 29 13.69 -31.61 -11.52
CA PRO A 29 14.08 -31.77 -10.14
C PRO A 29 14.17 -30.40 -9.47
N LEU A 30 13.24 -30.16 -8.54
CA LEU A 30 13.26 -28.99 -7.66
C LEU A 30 14.61 -28.88 -6.93
N GLY A 31 15.33 -29.99 -6.75
CA GLY A 31 16.69 -30.05 -6.19
C GLY A 31 17.71 -29.18 -6.93
N PRO A 32 18.08 -29.46 -8.19
CA PRO A 32 18.98 -28.61 -8.98
C PRO A 32 18.53 -27.14 -9.11
N ALA A 33 17.22 -26.89 -9.20
CA ALA A 33 16.71 -25.51 -9.20
C ALA A 33 16.92 -24.84 -7.82
N PHE A 34 16.72 -25.58 -6.74
CA PHE A 34 16.95 -25.12 -5.36
C PHE A 34 18.42 -24.83 -5.11
N ASP A 35 19.34 -25.66 -5.61
CA ASP A 35 20.78 -25.46 -5.45
C ASP A 35 21.26 -24.17 -6.13
N ARG A 36 20.60 -23.76 -7.23
CA ARG A 36 20.89 -22.51 -7.95
C ARG A 36 20.08 -21.31 -7.48
N LEU A 37 19.03 -21.54 -6.68
CA LEU A 37 18.13 -20.49 -6.20
C LEU A 37 18.87 -19.32 -5.49
N PRO A 38 19.91 -19.53 -4.66
CA PRO A 38 20.65 -18.43 -4.06
C PRO A 38 21.34 -17.50 -5.08
N ALA A 39 21.88 -18.07 -6.16
CA ALA A 39 22.49 -17.29 -7.24
C ALA A 39 21.40 -16.54 -8.03
N ALA A 40 20.29 -17.20 -8.33
CA ALA A 40 19.13 -16.59 -8.97
C ALA A 40 18.59 -15.40 -8.16
N GLU A 41 18.43 -15.56 -6.84
CA GLU A 41 17.91 -14.53 -5.95
C GLU A 41 18.83 -13.32 -5.87
N LYS A 42 20.16 -13.53 -5.87
CA LYS A 42 21.12 -12.43 -5.95
C LYS A 42 20.93 -11.59 -7.22
N HIS A 43 20.70 -12.24 -8.36
CA HIS A 43 20.44 -11.55 -9.62
C HIS A 43 19.06 -10.88 -9.63
N PHE A 44 18.05 -11.52 -9.05
CA PHE A 44 16.71 -10.96 -8.91
C PHE A 44 16.72 -9.67 -8.08
N GLN A 45 17.38 -9.66 -6.92
CA GLN A 45 17.51 -8.47 -6.08
C GLN A 45 18.28 -7.33 -6.75
N ALA A 46 19.32 -7.65 -7.52
CA ALA A 46 20.00 -6.66 -8.35
C ALA A 46 19.05 -6.06 -9.41
N GLY A 47 18.23 -6.90 -10.06
CA GLY A 47 17.23 -6.44 -11.03
C GLY A 47 16.17 -5.54 -10.40
N LEU A 48 15.66 -5.89 -9.21
CA LEU A 48 14.71 -5.05 -8.47
C LEU A 48 15.29 -3.66 -8.16
N LYS A 49 16.54 -3.59 -7.71
CA LYS A 49 17.22 -2.31 -7.42
C LYS A 49 17.34 -1.42 -8.66
N GLU A 50 17.66 -2.00 -9.80
CA GLU A 50 17.78 -1.25 -11.06
C GLU A 50 16.40 -0.83 -11.59
N PHE A 51 15.39 -1.70 -11.45
CA PHE A 51 14.02 -1.42 -11.86
C PHE A 51 13.41 -0.24 -11.08
N THR A 52 13.57 -0.23 -9.75
CA THR A 52 13.08 0.87 -8.89
C THR A 52 13.79 2.19 -9.17
N ALA A 53 15.04 2.13 -9.64
CA ALA A 53 15.79 3.32 -10.05
C ALA A 53 15.53 3.76 -11.50
N GLY A 54 14.56 3.14 -12.20
CA GLY A 54 14.19 3.47 -13.58
C GLY A 54 15.22 3.03 -14.65
N ARG A 55 16.26 2.26 -14.27
CA ARG A 55 17.31 1.81 -15.19
C ARG A 55 16.93 0.47 -15.81
N TYR A 56 15.94 0.50 -16.70
CA TYR A 56 15.28 -0.71 -17.21
C TYR A 56 16.19 -1.65 -18.02
N ASP A 57 17.21 -1.16 -18.73
CA ASP A 57 18.17 -2.02 -19.42
C ASP A 57 19.04 -2.83 -18.45
N ALA A 58 19.54 -2.17 -17.40
CA ALA A 58 20.31 -2.82 -16.35
C ALA A 58 19.45 -3.82 -15.56
N ALA A 59 18.19 -3.46 -15.29
CA ALA A 59 17.22 -4.34 -14.67
C ALA A 59 16.96 -5.59 -15.51
N ALA A 60 16.68 -5.44 -16.81
CA ALA A 60 16.46 -6.55 -17.72
C ALA A 60 17.66 -7.50 -17.75
N ALA A 61 18.88 -6.97 -17.89
CA ALA A 61 20.11 -7.78 -17.89
C ALA A 61 20.31 -8.57 -16.59
N ALA A 62 19.89 -8.02 -15.44
CA ALA A 62 19.95 -8.73 -14.17
C ALA A 62 18.86 -9.82 -14.06
N PHE A 63 17.64 -9.56 -14.53
CA PHE A 63 16.58 -10.57 -14.56
C PHE A 63 16.88 -11.70 -15.55
N ASP A 64 17.53 -11.43 -16.68
CA ASP A 64 17.98 -12.47 -17.61
C ASP A 64 19.06 -13.37 -16.98
N LYS A 65 19.96 -12.82 -16.16
CA LYS A 65 20.90 -13.62 -15.34
C LYS A 65 20.18 -14.48 -14.30
N CYS A 66 19.11 -13.96 -13.69
CA CYS A 66 18.27 -14.74 -12.79
C CYS A 66 17.63 -15.93 -13.52
N LEU A 67 17.08 -15.71 -14.71
CA LEU A 67 16.51 -16.78 -15.54
C LEU A 67 17.57 -17.77 -16.08
N ALA A 68 18.83 -17.35 -16.23
CA ALA A 68 19.91 -18.27 -16.58
C ALA A 68 20.20 -19.29 -15.47
N GLU A 69 20.05 -18.88 -14.21
CA GLU A 69 20.19 -19.76 -13.04
C GLU A 69 18.95 -20.64 -12.84
N VAL A 70 17.76 -20.04 -12.89
CA VAL A 70 16.47 -20.71 -12.71
C VAL A 70 15.53 -20.29 -13.87
N PRO A 71 15.44 -21.08 -14.96
CA PRO A 71 14.68 -20.70 -16.16
C PRO A 71 13.17 -20.50 -15.97
N ARG A 72 12.61 -21.09 -14.91
CA ARG A 72 11.20 -20.98 -14.52
C ARG A 72 11.00 -20.01 -13.35
N HIS A 73 11.91 -19.05 -13.17
CA HIS A 73 11.79 -18.03 -12.12
C HIS A 73 10.69 -17.02 -12.46
N ALA A 74 9.45 -17.34 -12.09
CA ALA A 74 8.24 -16.59 -12.40
C ALA A 74 8.37 -15.09 -12.10
N TYR A 75 9.01 -14.73 -10.98
CA TYR A 75 9.15 -13.33 -10.57
C TYR A 75 10.03 -12.53 -11.53
N ALA A 76 11.11 -13.11 -12.04
CA ALA A 76 11.99 -12.44 -12.99
C ALA A 76 11.31 -12.29 -14.35
N GLY A 77 10.57 -13.33 -14.78
CA GLY A 77 9.72 -13.29 -15.97
C GLY A 77 8.68 -12.16 -15.92
N TYR A 78 8.01 -11.99 -14.77
CA TYR A 78 7.05 -10.91 -14.55
C TYR A 78 7.67 -9.52 -14.70
N TYR A 79 8.84 -9.26 -14.11
CA TYR A 79 9.49 -7.95 -14.26
C TYR A 79 9.99 -7.70 -15.69
N LEU A 80 10.43 -8.73 -16.40
CA LEU A 80 10.76 -8.61 -17.82
C LEU A 80 9.51 -8.32 -18.68
N ALA A 81 8.35 -8.87 -18.31
CA ALA A 81 7.08 -8.50 -18.94
C ALA A 81 6.72 -7.03 -18.68
N ASN A 82 6.94 -6.54 -17.45
CA ASN A 82 6.75 -5.13 -17.11
C ASN A 82 7.67 -4.21 -17.94
N ILE A 83 8.95 -4.56 -18.07
CA ILE A 83 9.90 -3.78 -18.87
C ILE A 83 9.48 -3.73 -20.35
N ALA A 84 9.06 -4.88 -20.92
CA ALA A 84 8.57 -4.93 -22.30
C ALA A 84 7.32 -4.05 -22.47
N TYR A 85 6.38 -4.12 -21.52
CA TYR A 85 5.19 -3.30 -21.52
C TYR A 85 5.51 -1.80 -21.46
N ILE A 86 6.42 -1.38 -20.57
CA ILE A 86 6.87 0.02 -20.42
C ILE A 86 7.45 0.55 -21.74
N ARG A 87 8.11 -0.32 -22.52
CA ARG A 87 8.67 0.01 -23.84
C ARG A 87 7.65 0.02 -24.97
N GLY A 88 6.39 -0.32 -24.69
CA GLY A 88 5.34 -0.47 -25.69
C GLY A 88 5.43 -1.76 -26.51
N ASP A 89 6.33 -2.69 -26.17
CA ASP A 89 6.41 -4.01 -26.80
C ASP A 89 5.38 -4.95 -26.15
N LEU A 90 4.12 -4.75 -26.51
CA LEU A 90 2.97 -5.46 -25.93
C LEU A 90 2.98 -6.96 -26.23
N GLN A 91 3.57 -7.39 -27.35
CA GLN A 91 3.63 -8.81 -27.71
C GLN A 91 4.66 -9.56 -26.87
N THR A 92 5.85 -8.98 -26.67
CA THR A 92 6.83 -9.53 -25.74
C THR A 92 6.31 -9.49 -24.30
N ALA A 93 5.62 -8.41 -23.91
CA ALA A 93 5.00 -8.32 -22.59
C ALA A 93 3.97 -9.45 -22.36
N LEU A 94 3.09 -9.68 -23.34
CA LEU A 94 2.09 -10.74 -23.30
C LEU A 94 2.74 -12.12 -23.12
N SER A 95 3.65 -12.48 -24.02
CA SER A 95 4.32 -13.80 -24.00
C SER A 95 5.08 -14.03 -22.68
N ARG A 96 5.80 -13.01 -22.19
CA ARG A 96 6.53 -13.12 -20.92
C ARG A 96 5.59 -13.23 -19.73
N GLN A 97 4.47 -12.51 -19.73
CA GLN A 97 3.51 -12.55 -18.62
C GLN A 97 2.74 -13.87 -18.58
N GLU A 98 2.32 -14.41 -19.72
CA GLU A 98 1.68 -15.73 -19.81
C GLU A 98 2.63 -16.82 -19.28
N LYS A 99 3.90 -16.77 -19.67
CA LYS A 99 4.93 -17.68 -19.15
C LYS A 99 5.14 -17.50 -17.65
N ALA A 100 5.26 -16.27 -17.15
CA ALA A 100 5.45 -15.99 -15.73
C ALA A 100 4.29 -16.50 -14.88
N LEU A 101 3.04 -16.36 -15.35
CA LEU A 101 1.86 -16.90 -14.70
C LEU A 101 1.86 -18.44 -14.71
N ALA A 102 2.24 -19.08 -15.83
CA ALA A 102 2.36 -20.53 -15.94
C ALA A 102 3.48 -21.14 -15.06
N ASP A 103 4.53 -20.37 -14.80
CA ASP A 103 5.66 -20.78 -13.94
C ASP A 103 5.44 -20.46 -12.45
N LEU A 104 4.38 -19.74 -12.11
CA LEU A 104 4.09 -19.38 -10.72
C LEU A 104 3.88 -20.60 -9.79
N PRO A 105 3.19 -21.68 -10.21
CA PRO A 105 3.12 -22.92 -9.43
C PRO A 105 4.49 -23.53 -9.16
N PHE A 106 5.40 -23.53 -10.15
CA PHE A 106 6.75 -24.05 -9.98
C PHE A 106 7.55 -23.27 -8.94
N MET A 107 7.44 -21.93 -8.93
CA MET A 107 8.09 -21.13 -7.89
C MET A 107 7.51 -21.41 -6.50
N ALA A 108 6.19 -21.60 -6.40
CA ALA A 108 5.57 -21.99 -5.14
C ALA A 108 6.06 -23.36 -4.66
N ASP A 109 6.18 -24.34 -5.56
CA ASP A 109 6.69 -25.68 -5.24
C ASP A 109 8.18 -25.65 -4.88
N LEU A 110 8.98 -24.80 -5.55
CA LEU A 110 10.39 -24.61 -5.25
C LEU A 110 10.61 -24.00 -3.86
N ASN A 111 9.80 -23.00 -3.49
CA ASN A 111 9.87 -22.44 -2.15
C ASN A 111 9.35 -23.44 -1.10
N ALA A 112 8.25 -24.15 -1.39
CA ALA A 112 7.76 -25.21 -0.52
C ALA A 112 8.80 -26.33 -0.33
N TYR A 113 9.55 -26.67 -1.37
CA TYR A 113 10.67 -27.61 -1.31
C TYR A 113 11.79 -27.08 -0.39
N ALA A 114 12.14 -25.80 -0.50
CA ALA A 114 13.09 -25.14 0.39
C ALA A 114 12.65 -25.19 1.86
N VAL A 115 11.35 -25.03 2.12
CA VAL A 115 10.76 -25.16 3.46
C VAL A 115 10.74 -26.61 3.93
N GLY A 116 10.32 -27.55 3.08
CA GLY A 116 10.23 -28.97 3.39
C GLY A 116 11.58 -29.62 3.71
N ARG A 117 12.69 -29.13 3.13
CA ARG A 117 14.05 -29.55 3.52
C ARG A 117 14.38 -29.13 4.95
N LYS A 118 13.93 -27.94 5.38
CA LYS A 118 14.08 -27.47 6.77
C LYS A 118 13.20 -28.29 7.72
N SER A 119 11.96 -28.59 7.36
CA SER A 119 11.05 -29.40 8.20
C SER A 119 11.54 -30.85 8.37
N ARG A 120 12.06 -31.48 7.31
CA ARG A 120 12.64 -32.83 7.39
C ARG A 120 13.87 -32.88 8.29
N SER A 121 14.72 -31.85 8.25
CA SER A 121 15.84 -31.76 9.19
C SER A 121 15.34 -31.77 10.65
N ILE A 122 14.28 -31.02 10.96
CA ILE A 122 13.67 -30.96 12.30
C ILE A 122 13.13 -32.33 12.74
N ALA A 123 12.46 -33.08 11.85
CA ALA A 123 11.95 -34.40 12.19
C ALA A 123 13.08 -35.39 12.54
N SER A 124 14.18 -35.37 11.79
CA SER A 124 15.37 -36.17 12.10
C SER A 124 16.02 -35.75 13.41
N TYR A 125 16.02 -34.44 13.73
CA TYR A 125 16.49 -33.94 15.03
C TYR A 125 15.59 -34.39 16.19
N GLN A 126 14.27 -34.32 16.04
CA GLN A 126 13.33 -34.79 17.07
C GLN A 126 13.57 -36.28 17.37
N GLN A 127 13.70 -37.11 16.33
CA GLN A 127 13.97 -38.55 16.52
C GLN A 127 15.29 -38.80 17.27
N ALA A 128 16.32 -38.01 17.00
CA ALA A 128 17.60 -38.08 17.72
C ALA A 128 17.47 -37.65 19.18
N LEU A 129 16.66 -36.62 19.48
CA LEU A 129 16.36 -36.18 20.84
C LEU A 129 15.58 -37.26 21.61
N ASP A 130 14.54 -37.84 21.00
CA ASP A 130 13.71 -38.88 21.61
C ASP A 130 14.55 -40.13 21.95
N THR A 131 15.44 -40.54 21.03
CA THR A 131 16.36 -41.66 21.26
C THR A 131 17.33 -41.36 22.41
N HIS A 132 17.80 -40.12 22.56
CA HIS A 132 18.70 -39.75 23.65
C HIS A 132 17.97 -39.62 24.99
N TRP A 133 16.71 -39.17 24.95
CA TRP A 133 15.82 -39.09 26.09
C TRP A 133 15.59 -40.47 26.73
N GLU A 134 15.31 -41.48 25.90
CA GLU A 134 15.09 -42.88 26.34
C GLU A 134 16.31 -43.51 27.02
N ASN A 135 17.51 -43.01 26.73
CA ASN A 135 18.78 -43.58 27.20
C ASN A 135 19.48 -42.76 28.29
N THR A 136 18.90 -41.62 28.70
CA THR A 136 19.50 -40.72 29.69
C THR A 136 19.18 -41.16 31.13
N THR A 137 20.17 -41.18 32.01
CA THR A 137 20.01 -41.50 33.45
C THR A 137 20.36 -40.34 34.38
N SER A 138 20.79 -39.20 33.83
CA SER A 138 21.23 -38.02 34.58
C SER A 138 20.19 -36.91 34.57
N CYS A 139 19.78 -36.43 35.76
CA CYS A 139 18.85 -35.30 35.89
C CYS A 139 19.34 -34.00 35.21
N ARG A 140 20.66 -33.82 35.06
CA ARG A 140 21.21 -32.64 34.38
C ARG A 140 21.01 -32.75 32.86
N GLU A 141 21.24 -33.92 32.30
CA GLU A 141 21.09 -34.17 30.85
C GLU A 141 19.61 -34.10 30.45
N SER A 142 18.69 -34.57 31.30
CA SER A 142 17.24 -34.42 31.07
C SER A 142 16.82 -32.94 30.95
N ARG A 143 17.33 -32.04 31.80
CA ARG A 143 17.00 -30.60 31.71
C ARG A 143 17.58 -29.94 30.44
N GLU A 144 18.77 -30.36 30.02
CA GLU A 144 19.39 -29.86 28.78
C GLU A 144 18.60 -30.37 27.54
N LEU A 145 18.08 -31.59 27.58
CA LEU A 145 17.20 -32.15 26.54
C LEU A 145 15.82 -31.46 26.49
N GLU A 146 15.21 -31.14 27.64
CA GLU A 146 13.96 -30.37 27.71
C GLU A 146 14.12 -29.01 27.02
N ALA A 147 15.20 -28.28 27.32
CA ALA A 147 15.47 -26.97 26.70
C ALA A 147 15.66 -27.06 25.18
N LEU A 148 16.33 -28.12 24.69
CA LEU A 148 16.51 -28.37 23.26
C LEU A 148 15.19 -28.74 22.57
N ASN A 149 14.33 -29.51 23.25
CA ASN A 149 13.01 -29.86 22.74
C ASN A 149 12.09 -28.62 22.63
N ASP A 150 12.11 -27.73 23.64
CA ASP A 150 11.37 -26.47 23.62
C ASP A 150 11.83 -25.53 22.47
N GLU A 151 13.15 -25.46 22.23
CA GLU A 151 13.70 -24.71 21.10
C GLU A 151 13.24 -25.30 19.76
N LEU A 152 13.24 -26.63 19.65
CA LEU A 152 12.84 -27.34 18.44
C LEU A 152 11.33 -27.16 18.15
N ILE A 153 10.47 -27.24 19.17
CA ILE A 153 9.04 -26.93 19.06
C ILE A 153 8.84 -25.49 18.56
N THR A 154 9.54 -24.53 19.16
CA THR A 154 9.48 -23.12 18.75
C THR A 154 9.89 -22.94 17.29
N ARG A 155 10.94 -23.64 16.85
CA ARG A 155 11.44 -23.58 15.47
C ARG A 155 10.48 -24.23 14.48
N LYS A 156 9.84 -25.34 14.85
CA LYS A 156 8.79 -25.99 14.06
C LYS A 156 7.60 -25.05 13.85
N SER A 157 7.08 -24.44 14.92
CA SER A 157 5.96 -23.49 14.83
C SER A 157 6.28 -22.27 13.95
N LYS A 158 7.52 -21.76 13.99
CA LYS A 158 7.95 -20.66 13.10
C LYS A 158 7.94 -21.06 11.62
N ILE A 159 8.31 -22.29 11.30
CA ILE A 159 8.32 -22.80 9.92
C ILE A 159 6.90 -23.03 9.40
N GLU A 160 6.01 -23.60 10.23
CA GLU A 160 4.59 -23.79 9.89
C GLU A 160 3.92 -22.43 9.64
N LEU A 161 4.13 -21.46 10.52
CA LEU A 161 3.61 -20.09 10.33
C LEU A 161 4.16 -19.43 9.06
N ALA A 162 5.43 -19.66 8.72
CA ALA A 162 6.01 -19.15 7.47
C ALA A 162 5.37 -19.79 6.23
N ALA A 163 5.09 -21.10 6.27
CA ALA A 163 4.42 -21.82 5.20
C ALA A 163 2.97 -21.35 5.00
N ASP A 164 2.23 -21.08 6.08
CA ASP A 164 0.87 -20.54 6.00
C ASP A 164 0.84 -19.13 5.41
N LYS A 165 1.77 -18.26 5.84
CA LYS A 165 1.94 -16.93 5.25
C LYS A 165 2.28 -16.99 3.77
N GLU A 166 3.14 -17.92 3.37
CA GLU A 166 3.51 -18.11 1.98
C GLU A 166 2.33 -18.60 1.12
N ARG A 167 1.51 -19.51 1.65
CA ARG A 167 0.28 -19.95 0.97
C ARG A 167 -0.70 -18.79 0.75
N ALA A 168 -0.89 -17.95 1.76
CA ALA A 168 -1.73 -16.75 1.65
C ALA A 168 -1.14 -15.68 0.70
N ALA A 169 0.19 -15.58 0.61
CA ALA A 169 0.86 -14.70 -0.33
C ALA A 169 0.72 -15.18 -1.78
N ARG A 170 0.69 -16.51 -2.00
CA ARG A 170 0.56 -17.13 -3.33
C ARG A 170 -0.72 -16.70 -4.05
N THR A 171 -1.88 -16.75 -3.38
CA THR A 171 -3.17 -16.40 -3.99
C THR A 171 -3.21 -14.94 -4.41
N LYS A 172 -2.70 -14.03 -3.55
CA LYS A 172 -2.57 -12.61 -3.86
C LYS A 172 -1.61 -12.34 -5.01
N GLN A 173 -0.51 -13.08 -5.07
CA GLN A 173 0.47 -12.95 -6.15
C GLN A 173 -0.11 -13.40 -7.50
N GLU A 174 -0.85 -14.51 -7.50
CA GLU A 174 -1.54 -14.99 -8.70
C GLU A 174 -2.61 -13.98 -9.17
N ALA A 175 -3.38 -13.41 -8.24
CA ALA A 175 -4.35 -12.35 -8.53
C ALA A 175 -3.67 -11.16 -9.24
N HIS A 176 -2.55 -10.69 -8.70
CA HIS A 176 -1.77 -9.59 -9.27
C HIS A 176 -1.24 -9.90 -10.68
N TYR A 177 -0.82 -11.14 -10.94
CA TYR A 177 -0.32 -11.55 -12.25
C TYR A 177 -1.44 -11.60 -13.29
N ARG A 178 -2.62 -12.10 -12.91
CA ARG A 178 -3.80 -12.09 -13.78
C ARG A 178 -4.27 -10.67 -14.08
N TYR A 179 -4.27 -9.80 -13.06
CA TYR A 179 -4.56 -8.38 -13.24
C TYR A 179 -3.60 -7.73 -14.24
N PHE A 180 -2.30 -7.93 -14.10
CA PHE A 180 -1.32 -7.35 -15.02
C PHE A 180 -1.45 -7.90 -16.45
N LEU A 181 -1.74 -9.19 -16.61
CA LEU A 181 -2.07 -9.77 -17.91
C LEU A 181 -3.32 -9.12 -18.52
N GLY A 182 -4.34 -8.82 -17.69
CA GLY A 182 -5.51 -8.05 -18.09
C GLY A 182 -5.15 -6.66 -18.64
N ASN A 183 -4.22 -5.95 -17.99
CA ASN A 183 -3.75 -4.65 -18.48
C ASN A 183 -3.07 -4.76 -19.85
N ILE A 184 -2.27 -5.81 -20.09
CA ILE A 184 -1.63 -6.08 -21.39
C ILE A 184 -2.70 -6.33 -22.47
N LEU A 185 -3.66 -7.20 -22.18
CA LEU A 185 -4.74 -7.54 -23.11
C LEU A 185 -5.63 -6.33 -23.43
N PHE A 186 -5.88 -5.46 -22.45
CA PHE A 186 -6.62 -4.23 -22.68
C PHE A 186 -5.89 -3.31 -23.67
N GLN A 187 -4.57 -3.11 -23.53
CA GLN A 187 -3.79 -2.31 -24.49
C GLN A 187 -3.77 -2.92 -25.90
N LEU A 188 -3.78 -4.26 -25.97
CA LEU A 188 -3.91 -5.02 -27.22
C LEU A 188 -5.33 -4.99 -27.81
N GLN A 189 -6.23 -4.13 -27.31
CA GLN A 189 -7.61 -4.00 -27.77
C GLN A 189 -8.43 -5.29 -27.60
N ARG A 190 -8.16 -6.07 -26.53
CA ARG A 190 -8.89 -7.28 -26.14
C ARG A 190 -9.64 -7.09 -24.81
N PRO A 191 -10.62 -6.17 -24.74
CA PRO A 191 -11.28 -5.79 -23.48
C PRO A 191 -12.09 -6.93 -22.84
N ALA A 192 -12.66 -7.83 -23.63
CA ALA A 192 -13.40 -8.99 -23.10
C ALA A 192 -12.47 -9.94 -22.32
N ASP A 193 -11.29 -10.23 -22.87
CA ASP A 193 -10.29 -11.06 -22.20
C ASP A 193 -9.72 -10.37 -20.95
N ALA A 194 -9.49 -9.06 -21.03
CA ALA A 194 -9.05 -8.26 -19.89
C ALA A 194 -10.08 -8.29 -18.75
N ALA A 195 -11.37 -8.09 -19.06
CA ALA A 195 -12.44 -8.15 -18.07
C ALA A 195 -12.54 -9.51 -17.38
N ARG A 196 -12.38 -10.61 -18.14
CA ARG A 196 -12.31 -11.97 -17.56
C ARG A 196 -11.17 -12.09 -16.55
N LEU A 197 -9.96 -11.64 -16.93
CA LEU A 197 -8.79 -11.70 -16.05
C LEU A 197 -8.92 -10.83 -14.80
N TYR A 198 -9.56 -9.65 -14.90
CA TYR A 198 -9.87 -8.85 -13.71
C TYR A 198 -10.86 -9.54 -12.79
N GLY A 199 -11.89 -10.20 -13.34
CA GLY A 199 -12.83 -11.02 -12.56
C GLY A 199 -12.13 -12.18 -11.84
N GLU A 200 -11.20 -12.86 -12.52
CA GLU A 200 -10.38 -13.91 -11.93
C GLU A 200 -9.44 -13.40 -10.84
N ALA A 201 -8.86 -12.20 -11.02
CA ALA A 201 -8.04 -11.55 -10.00
C ALA A 201 -8.87 -11.19 -8.76
N ILE A 202 -10.07 -10.63 -8.93
CA ILE A 202 -11.01 -10.33 -7.83
C ILE A 202 -11.43 -11.59 -7.08
N ALA A 203 -11.64 -12.71 -7.79
CA ALA A 203 -12.01 -13.98 -7.17
C ALA A 203 -10.88 -14.56 -6.30
N LEU A 204 -9.62 -14.33 -6.68
CA LEU A 204 -8.45 -14.78 -5.92
C LEU A 204 -8.11 -13.83 -4.76
N ASP A 205 -8.26 -12.52 -4.97
CA ASP A 205 -8.04 -11.47 -3.97
C ASP A 205 -9.20 -10.47 -4.01
N PRO A 206 -10.23 -10.67 -3.18
CA PRO A 206 -11.37 -9.74 -3.06
C PRO A 206 -10.98 -8.33 -2.62
N ARG A 207 -9.74 -8.10 -2.18
CA ARG A 207 -9.21 -6.78 -1.81
C ARG A 207 -8.43 -6.12 -2.95
N HIS A 208 -8.44 -6.68 -4.15
CA HIS A 208 -7.67 -6.18 -5.30
C HIS A 208 -8.34 -4.97 -5.98
N VAL A 209 -8.21 -3.78 -5.37
CA VAL A 209 -8.83 -2.52 -5.81
C VAL A 209 -8.68 -2.23 -7.31
N ASN A 210 -7.46 -2.35 -7.85
CA ASN A 210 -7.20 -2.00 -9.24
C ASN A 210 -7.95 -2.89 -10.24
N ALA A 211 -8.25 -4.13 -9.84
CA ALA A 211 -9.00 -5.06 -10.69
C ALA A 211 -10.48 -4.67 -10.71
N TYR A 212 -11.05 -4.25 -9.58
CA TYR A 212 -12.40 -3.67 -9.54
C TYR A 212 -12.51 -2.42 -10.40
N ASN A 213 -11.58 -1.46 -10.25
CA ASN A 213 -11.58 -0.23 -11.02
C ASN A 213 -11.50 -0.50 -12.54
N ASN A 214 -10.59 -1.36 -12.97
CA ASN A 214 -10.43 -1.67 -14.40
C ASN A 214 -11.59 -2.52 -14.95
N ALA A 215 -12.13 -3.46 -14.18
CA ALA A 215 -13.31 -4.22 -14.57
C ALA A 215 -14.54 -3.32 -14.72
N ALA A 216 -14.79 -2.43 -13.76
CA ALA A 216 -15.89 -1.48 -13.82
C ALA A 216 -15.71 -0.48 -14.99
N ALA A 217 -14.48 -0.07 -15.30
CA ALA A 217 -14.21 0.80 -16.44
C ALA A 217 -14.57 0.12 -17.76
N ILE A 218 -14.18 -1.14 -17.96
CA ILE A 218 -14.54 -1.90 -19.17
C ILE A 218 -16.06 -2.07 -19.29
N ARG A 219 -16.75 -2.35 -18.17
CA ARG A 219 -18.22 -2.44 -18.14
C ARG A 219 -18.87 -1.11 -18.55
N CYS A 220 -18.39 0.00 -18.00
CA CYS A 220 -18.87 1.32 -18.37
C CYS A 220 -18.63 1.63 -19.86
N MET A 221 -17.44 1.31 -20.40
CA MET A 221 -17.13 1.49 -21.82
C MET A 221 -18.02 0.63 -22.74
N ALA A 222 -18.48 -0.53 -22.25
CA ALA A 222 -19.39 -1.42 -22.95
C ALA A 222 -20.87 -1.02 -22.83
N GLY A 223 -21.20 0.07 -22.13
CA GLY A 223 -22.58 0.47 -21.87
C GLY A 223 -23.30 -0.41 -20.84
N ASP A 224 -22.55 -1.08 -19.95
CA ASP A 224 -23.06 -1.84 -18.81
C ASP A 224 -22.80 -1.08 -17.50
N GLN A 225 -23.49 0.05 -17.33
CA GLN A 225 -23.38 0.94 -16.17
C GLN A 225 -23.85 0.24 -14.89
N ALA A 226 -24.88 -0.62 -14.98
CA ALA A 226 -25.37 -1.39 -13.85
C ALA A 226 -24.33 -2.41 -13.37
N GLY A 227 -23.67 -3.13 -14.28
CA GLY A 227 -22.59 -4.04 -13.95
C GLY A 227 -21.34 -3.31 -13.46
N ALA A 228 -21.04 -2.12 -14.00
CA ALA A 228 -19.97 -1.27 -13.46
C ALA A 228 -20.28 -0.86 -12.02
N LEU A 229 -21.51 -0.46 -11.72
CA LEU A 229 -21.92 -0.09 -10.38
C LEU A 229 -21.83 -1.25 -9.38
N ASP A 230 -22.31 -2.45 -9.74
CA ASP A 230 -22.21 -3.63 -8.87
C ASP A 230 -20.76 -3.90 -8.45
N LEU A 231 -19.81 -3.79 -9.38
CA LEU A 231 -18.39 -3.95 -9.08
C LEU A 231 -17.88 -2.89 -8.10
N LEU A 232 -18.28 -1.63 -8.27
CA LEU A 232 -17.88 -0.54 -7.36
C LEU A 232 -18.49 -0.75 -5.97
N GLU A 233 -19.79 -1.05 -5.87
CA GLU A 233 -20.47 -1.33 -4.59
C GLU A 233 -19.92 -2.58 -3.88
N ARG A 234 -19.50 -3.60 -4.64
CA ARG A 234 -18.76 -4.75 -4.10
C ARG A 234 -17.42 -4.35 -3.51
N ALA A 235 -16.63 -3.52 -4.20
CA ALA A 235 -15.37 -3.02 -3.65
C ALA A 235 -15.59 -2.20 -2.37
N GLU A 236 -16.68 -1.43 -2.26
CA GLU A 236 -17.03 -0.70 -1.04
C GLU A 236 -17.34 -1.63 0.14
N ARG A 237 -18.09 -2.71 -0.11
CA ARG A 237 -18.38 -3.73 0.90
C ARG A 237 -17.12 -4.44 1.42
N GLU A 238 -16.10 -4.55 0.59
CA GLU A 238 -14.78 -5.09 0.98
C GLU A 238 -13.88 -4.06 1.72
N GLY A 239 -14.42 -2.87 2.01
CA GLY A 239 -13.69 -1.79 2.69
C GLY A 239 -12.66 -1.10 1.79
N LEU A 240 -12.85 -1.14 0.46
CA LEU A 240 -11.92 -0.54 -0.51
C LEU A 240 -12.36 0.84 -0.99
N GLY A 241 -13.44 1.39 -0.43
CA GLY A 241 -14.13 2.60 -0.90
C GLY A 241 -13.23 3.79 -1.22
N ASP A 242 -12.21 4.03 -0.39
CA ASP A 242 -11.30 5.17 -0.54
C ASP A 242 -10.36 5.04 -1.76
N ASN A 243 -10.15 3.83 -2.25
CA ASN A 243 -9.28 3.55 -3.40
C ASN A 243 -10.09 3.27 -4.69
N ILE A 244 -11.42 3.38 -4.63
CA ILE A 244 -12.29 3.25 -5.81
C ILE A 244 -12.16 4.50 -6.68
N ASN A 245 -12.17 4.30 -8.00
CA ASN A 245 -12.13 5.40 -8.94
C ASN A 245 -13.42 6.25 -8.86
N LEU A 246 -13.35 7.38 -8.16
CA LEU A 246 -14.51 8.25 -7.92
C LEU A 246 -15.04 8.91 -9.20
N LYS A 247 -14.21 9.16 -10.24
CA LYS A 247 -14.76 9.55 -11.57
C LYS A 247 -15.64 8.48 -12.11
N LEU A 248 -15.14 7.24 -12.09
CA LEU A 248 -15.86 6.15 -12.70
C LEU A 248 -17.18 5.96 -11.98
N LYS A 249 -17.18 6.04 -10.64
CA LYS A 249 -18.42 6.06 -9.85
C LYS A 249 -19.32 7.22 -10.23
N HIS A 250 -18.80 8.45 -10.34
CA HIS A 250 -19.57 9.62 -10.75
C HIS A 250 -20.21 9.44 -12.14
N LEU A 251 -19.43 9.03 -13.13
CA LEU A 251 -19.88 8.79 -14.51
C LEU A 251 -20.94 7.69 -14.57
N VAL A 252 -20.75 6.62 -13.81
CA VAL A 252 -21.73 5.53 -13.70
C VAL A 252 -23.03 6.04 -13.06
N PHE A 253 -22.94 6.81 -11.98
CA PHE A 253 -24.11 7.40 -11.33
C PHE A 253 -24.85 8.38 -12.25
N GLU A 254 -24.13 9.27 -12.92
CA GLU A 254 -24.68 10.22 -13.90
C GLU A 254 -25.40 9.48 -15.04
N ALA A 255 -24.75 8.47 -15.63
CA ALA A 255 -25.33 7.68 -16.71
C ALA A 255 -26.54 6.84 -16.27
N LEU A 256 -26.67 6.54 -14.97
CA LEU A 256 -27.83 5.88 -14.38
C LEU A 256 -28.90 6.87 -13.87
N GLY A 257 -28.70 8.19 -14.05
CA GLY A 257 -29.60 9.22 -13.52
C GLY A 257 -29.65 9.27 -11.99
N ARG A 258 -28.61 8.77 -11.30
CA ARG A 258 -28.49 8.79 -9.84
C ARG A 258 -27.88 10.11 -9.37
N PRO A 259 -28.23 10.59 -8.15
CA PRO A 259 -27.59 11.75 -7.56
C PRO A 259 -26.08 11.57 -7.45
N THR A 260 -25.30 12.52 -7.97
CA THR A 260 -23.83 12.50 -7.93
C THR A 260 -23.23 13.38 -6.83
N ALA A 261 -24.08 14.09 -6.09
CA ALA A 261 -23.69 14.90 -4.93
C ALA A 261 -22.97 14.03 -3.89
N GLY A 262 -21.83 14.51 -3.39
CA GLY A 262 -20.98 13.79 -2.44
C GLY A 262 -19.91 12.89 -3.09
N ILE A 263 -19.92 12.70 -4.42
CA ILE A 263 -18.92 11.83 -5.09
C ILE A 263 -17.65 12.63 -5.45
N LEU A 264 -17.80 13.63 -6.31
CA LEU A 264 -16.67 14.47 -6.75
C LEU A 264 -16.57 15.78 -5.98
N GLU A 265 -17.67 16.18 -5.33
CA GLU A 265 -17.77 17.37 -4.50
C GLU A 265 -18.77 17.09 -3.39
N GLU A 266 -18.48 17.61 -2.20
CA GLU A 266 -19.31 17.38 -1.02
C GLU A 266 -19.34 18.66 -0.19
N ASP A 267 -20.56 19.12 0.10
CA ASP A 267 -20.74 20.18 1.07
C ASP A 267 -20.59 19.62 2.48
N LEU A 268 -19.56 20.06 3.20
CA LEU A 268 -19.38 19.71 4.60
C LEU A 268 -19.97 20.78 5.54
N ALA A 269 -20.63 21.81 4.99
CA ALA A 269 -21.20 22.99 5.65
C ALA A 269 -22.07 22.75 6.89
N GLU A 270 -22.59 21.54 7.09
CA GLU A 270 -23.35 21.15 8.29
C GLU A 270 -22.45 20.90 9.53
N GLY A 271 -21.20 21.36 9.50
CA GLY A 271 -20.32 21.31 10.67
C GLY A 271 -20.86 22.09 11.88
N PRO A 272 -20.25 21.88 13.06
CA PRO A 272 -20.79 22.38 14.33
C PRO A 272 -20.77 23.91 14.47
N ASP A 273 -19.98 24.61 13.65
CA ASP A 273 -19.94 26.07 13.57
C ASP A 273 -20.77 26.57 12.38
N ALA A 274 -21.86 27.29 12.66
CA ALA A 274 -22.78 27.79 11.65
C ALA A 274 -22.16 28.84 10.70
N ASP A 275 -21.12 29.56 11.11
CA ASP A 275 -20.44 30.52 10.23
C ASP A 275 -19.35 29.86 9.38
N LEU A 276 -18.72 28.78 9.85
CA LEU A 276 -17.63 28.12 9.13
C LEU A 276 -18.12 27.05 8.15
N GLY A 277 -17.83 27.23 6.87
CA GLY A 277 -18.10 26.28 5.80
C GLY A 277 -16.83 25.54 5.40
N ALA A 278 -16.98 24.27 5.01
CA ALA A 278 -15.94 23.51 4.35
C ALA A 278 -16.55 22.79 3.15
N TRP A 279 -15.93 22.90 1.99
CA TRP A 279 -16.34 22.22 0.77
C TRP A 279 -15.22 21.32 0.28
N ARG A 280 -15.53 20.04 0.04
CA ARG A 280 -14.56 19.05 -0.46
C ARG A 280 -14.66 18.92 -1.97
N PHE A 281 -13.52 18.82 -2.64
CA PHE A 281 -13.40 18.44 -4.04
C PHE A 281 -12.55 17.17 -4.15
N ALA A 282 -13.06 16.12 -4.79
CA ALA A 282 -12.26 14.97 -5.20
C ALA A 282 -11.64 15.23 -6.58
N LEU A 283 -10.33 15.37 -6.62
CA LEU A 283 -9.52 15.74 -7.77
C LEU A 283 -8.79 14.52 -8.33
N ALA A 284 -8.82 14.35 -9.66
CA ALA A 284 -8.17 13.22 -10.31
C ALA A 284 -6.68 13.53 -10.58
N TYR A 285 -5.79 13.06 -9.71
CA TYR A 285 -4.35 13.14 -9.94
C TYR A 285 -3.88 12.00 -10.85
N LYS A 286 -3.21 12.35 -11.95
CA LYS A 286 -2.61 11.36 -12.87
C LYS A 286 -1.11 11.28 -12.59
N PHE A 287 -0.65 10.11 -12.18
CA PHE A 287 0.79 9.84 -12.08
C PHE A 287 1.46 9.98 -13.45
N SER A 288 2.75 10.34 -13.44
CA SER A 288 3.62 10.30 -14.62
C SER A 288 3.80 8.87 -15.17
N GLN A 289 3.49 7.84 -14.37
CA GLN A 289 3.37 6.46 -14.84
C GLN A 289 1.98 6.23 -15.42
N PRO A 290 1.83 6.01 -16.74
CA PRO A 290 0.54 5.90 -17.43
C PRO A 290 -0.28 4.65 -17.06
N LEU A 291 0.20 3.86 -16.11
CA LEU A 291 -0.28 2.52 -15.79
C LEU A 291 -1.20 2.41 -14.58
N LEU A 292 -1.22 3.43 -13.74
CA LEU A 292 -2.07 3.45 -12.56
C LEU A 292 -3.35 4.24 -12.88
N PRO A 293 -4.54 3.76 -12.47
CA PRO A 293 -5.72 4.59 -12.50
C PRO A 293 -5.46 5.89 -11.71
N PRO A 294 -6.09 7.02 -12.08
CA PRO A 294 -5.89 8.27 -11.37
C PRO A 294 -6.22 8.10 -9.89
N LEU A 295 -5.32 8.57 -9.03
CA LEU A 295 -5.56 8.65 -7.60
C LEU A 295 -6.46 9.85 -7.33
N TYR A 296 -7.50 9.65 -6.53
CA TYR A 296 -8.38 10.74 -6.13
C TYR A 296 -7.86 11.41 -4.88
N VAL A 297 -7.51 12.67 -5.01
CA VAL A 297 -7.01 13.53 -3.92
C VAL A 297 -8.15 14.46 -3.49
N ASN A 298 -8.33 14.65 -2.20
CA ASN A 298 -9.26 15.63 -1.67
C ASN A 298 -8.56 16.99 -1.53
N ALA A 299 -9.16 18.02 -2.12
CA ALA A 299 -8.87 19.41 -1.79
C ALA A 299 -10.05 20.03 -1.06
N TYR A 300 -9.79 21.00 -0.18
CA TYR A 300 -10.83 21.63 0.63
C TYR A 300 -10.80 23.14 0.52
N VAL A 301 -11.98 23.75 0.34
CA VAL A 301 -12.17 25.20 0.53
C VAL A 301 -12.84 25.41 1.87
N VAL A 302 -12.13 26.02 2.83
CA VAL A 302 -12.64 26.35 4.17
C VAL A 302 -12.88 27.84 4.24
N PHE A 303 -14.08 28.27 4.63
CA PHE A 303 -14.46 29.68 4.50
C PHE A 303 -15.42 30.14 5.60
N SER A 304 -15.30 31.41 6.01
CA SER A 304 -16.32 32.07 6.82
C SER A 304 -17.42 32.61 5.92
N ARG A 305 -18.67 32.29 6.25
CA ARG A 305 -19.85 32.78 5.52
C ARG A 305 -20.04 34.28 5.69
N SER A 306 -19.75 34.80 6.89
CA SER A 306 -19.89 36.21 7.24
C SER A 306 -18.81 37.09 6.63
N THR A 307 -17.53 36.72 6.74
CA THR A 307 -16.40 37.56 6.28
C THR A 307 -16.00 37.29 4.83
N LYS A 308 -16.45 36.17 4.27
CA LYS A 308 -16.04 35.65 2.95
C LYS A 308 -14.56 35.32 2.82
N GLN A 309 -13.78 35.37 3.91
CA GLN A 309 -12.40 34.88 3.86
C GLN A 309 -12.38 33.35 3.77
N ALA A 310 -11.44 32.83 2.98
CA ALA A 310 -11.28 31.41 2.76
C ALA A 310 -9.80 30.99 2.82
N VAL A 311 -9.56 29.71 3.06
CA VAL A 311 -8.28 29.03 2.80
C VAL A 311 -8.53 27.80 1.94
N LEU A 312 -7.54 27.47 1.12
CA LEU A 312 -7.52 26.26 0.30
C LEU A 312 -6.58 25.26 0.98
N VAL A 313 -6.97 24.00 1.13
CA VAL A 313 -6.15 22.93 1.72
C VAL A 313 -5.90 21.84 0.68
N ASP A 314 -4.63 21.44 0.51
CA ASP A 314 -4.17 20.33 -0.35
C ASP A 314 -4.67 20.38 -1.81
N ALA A 315 -4.63 21.57 -2.43
CA ALA A 315 -5.06 21.74 -3.82
C ALA A 315 -3.97 21.41 -4.84
N GLY A 316 -3.57 20.14 -4.89
CA GLY A 316 -2.48 19.67 -5.75
C GLY A 316 -2.83 19.52 -7.23
N VAL A 317 -4.09 19.63 -7.61
CA VAL A 317 -4.57 19.49 -9.00
C VAL A 317 -5.26 20.78 -9.44
N ASP A 318 -4.87 21.31 -10.61
CA ASP A 318 -5.58 22.43 -11.26
C ASP A 318 -6.94 21.92 -11.77
N ASP A 319 -8.00 22.30 -11.07
CA ASP A 319 -9.37 21.91 -11.37
C ASP A 319 -10.26 23.17 -11.42
N PRO A 320 -10.95 23.44 -12.55
CA PRO A 320 -11.74 24.65 -12.71
C PRO A 320 -12.89 24.76 -11.69
N ARG A 321 -13.32 23.65 -11.08
CA ARG A 321 -14.43 23.62 -10.12
C ARG A 321 -14.11 24.42 -8.85
N ILE A 322 -12.86 24.41 -8.39
CA ILE A 322 -12.42 25.19 -7.22
C ILE A 322 -12.54 26.69 -7.50
N GLY A 323 -12.00 27.16 -8.63
CA GLY A 323 -12.10 28.57 -9.03
C GLY A 323 -13.55 29.02 -9.23
N ALA A 324 -14.38 28.19 -9.86
CA ALA A 324 -15.80 28.47 -10.05
C ALA A 324 -16.55 28.58 -8.72
N PHE A 325 -16.28 27.68 -7.76
CA PHE A 325 -16.88 27.72 -6.43
C PHE A 325 -16.49 28.97 -5.65
N VAL A 326 -15.20 29.33 -5.64
CA VAL A 326 -14.70 30.55 -4.98
C VAL A 326 -15.39 31.79 -5.55
N ALA A 327 -15.48 31.89 -6.88
CA ALA A 327 -16.13 33.02 -7.54
C ALA A 327 -17.64 33.09 -7.27
N ALA A 328 -18.35 31.96 -7.38
CA ALA A 328 -19.80 31.89 -7.18
C ALA A 328 -20.22 32.26 -5.75
N ASN A 329 -19.37 32.00 -4.76
CA ASN A 329 -19.62 32.30 -3.36
C ASN A 329 -19.02 33.65 -2.88
N GLY A 330 -18.36 34.39 -3.78
CA GLY A 330 -17.72 35.67 -3.48
C GLY A 330 -16.60 35.57 -2.44
N LEU A 331 -15.86 34.46 -2.43
CA LEU A 331 -14.84 34.19 -1.42
C LEU A 331 -13.50 34.86 -1.77
N THR A 332 -12.77 35.27 -0.73
CA THR A 332 -11.39 35.77 -0.83
C THR A 332 -10.43 34.77 -0.20
N VAL A 333 -9.66 34.06 -1.03
CA VAL A 333 -8.67 33.08 -0.54
C VAL A 333 -7.47 33.82 0.05
N LYS A 334 -7.15 33.52 1.31
CA LYS A 334 -6.09 34.16 2.10
C LYS A 334 -4.82 33.33 2.24
N ALA A 335 -4.90 32.03 2.01
CA ALA A 335 -3.77 31.11 2.03
C ALA A 335 -4.11 29.82 1.30
N ILE A 336 -3.06 29.17 0.79
CA ILE A 336 -3.07 27.78 0.34
C ILE A 336 -2.26 27.00 1.37
N LEU A 337 -2.87 26.04 2.04
CA LEU A 337 -2.29 25.27 3.14
C LEU A 337 -1.97 23.86 2.66
N ASP A 338 -0.71 23.48 2.74
CA ASP A 338 -0.25 22.12 2.43
C ASP A 338 -0.15 21.32 3.72
N THR A 339 -0.74 20.13 3.77
CA THR A 339 -0.57 19.22 4.91
C THR A 339 0.79 18.52 4.86
N HIS A 340 1.33 18.27 3.66
CA HIS A 340 2.62 17.61 3.43
C HIS A 340 3.13 17.84 1.99
N SER A 341 4.35 17.40 1.71
CA SER A 341 5.10 17.72 0.49
C SER A 341 4.81 16.87 -0.75
N HIS A 342 3.84 15.94 -0.72
CA HIS A 342 3.63 15.09 -1.89
C HIS A 342 3.02 15.84 -3.09
N PRO A 343 3.45 15.52 -4.32
CA PRO A 343 3.04 16.27 -5.51
C PRO A 343 1.55 16.20 -5.81
N ASP A 344 0.86 15.13 -5.44
CA ASP A 344 -0.58 14.99 -5.64
C ASP A 344 -1.41 15.96 -4.79
N HIS A 345 -0.81 16.52 -3.73
CA HIS A 345 -1.39 17.54 -2.85
C HIS A 345 -0.87 18.96 -3.13
N THR A 346 0.25 19.12 -3.85
CA THR A 346 0.96 20.40 -3.96
C THR A 346 1.30 20.87 -5.37
N ALA A 347 1.15 20.02 -6.40
CA ALA A 347 1.63 20.35 -7.76
C ALA A 347 0.95 21.57 -8.42
N ALA A 348 -0.26 21.94 -7.99
CA ALA A 348 -0.98 23.10 -8.49
C ALA A 348 -0.85 24.36 -7.59
N ASN A 349 0.00 24.34 -6.56
CA ASN A 349 0.16 25.48 -5.65
C ASN A 349 0.56 26.77 -6.36
N ALA A 350 1.54 26.73 -7.26
CA ALA A 350 1.97 27.91 -8.02
C ALA A 350 0.82 28.50 -8.86
N ARG A 351 -0.04 27.63 -9.41
CA ARG A 351 -1.20 28.02 -10.21
C ARG A 351 -2.26 28.70 -9.36
N TYR A 352 -2.62 28.13 -8.21
CA TYR A 352 -3.62 28.71 -7.30
C TYR A 352 -3.09 29.98 -6.60
N ALA A 353 -1.81 30.03 -6.25
CA ALA A 353 -1.19 31.22 -5.68
C ALA A 353 -1.28 32.40 -6.65
N ALA A 354 -0.99 32.15 -7.94
CA ALA A 354 -1.17 33.16 -8.99
C ALA A 354 -2.64 33.51 -9.24
N LEU A 355 -3.55 32.52 -9.20
CA LEU A 355 -4.98 32.74 -9.45
C LEU A 355 -5.64 33.60 -8.37
N PHE A 356 -5.29 33.39 -7.10
CA PHE A 356 -5.94 34.04 -5.97
C PHE A 356 -5.11 35.15 -5.30
N GLY A 357 -3.82 35.28 -5.65
CA GLY A 357 -2.91 36.21 -4.97
C GLY A 357 -2.68 35.83 -3.50
N ALA A 358 -2.72 34.54 -3.18
CA ALA A 358 -2.63 34.01 -1.84
C ALA A 358 -1.29 33.28 -1.60
N PRO A 359 -0.66 33.42 -0.41
CA PRO A 359 0.57 32.74 -0.08
C PRO A 359 0.37 31.23 0.11
N VAL A 360 1.36 30.45 -0.28
CA VAL A 360 1.49 29.03 0.03
C VAL A 360 2.12 28.86 1.42
N VAL A 361 1.49 28.07 2.26
CA VAL A 361 1.89 27.81 3.65
C VAL A 361 2.06 26.31 3.84
N ALA A 362 3.25 25.89 4.27
CA ALA A 362 3.55 24.48 4.49
C ALA A 362 4.27 24.24 5.83
N PRO A 363 4.25 23.02 6.38
CA PRO A 363 5.02 22.67 7.56
C PRO A 363 6.53 22.84 7.31
N ALA A 364 7.22 23.44 8.27
CA ALA A 364 8.65 23.73 8.16
C ALA A 364 9.52 22.51 7.79
N PRO A 365 9.28 21.28 8.29
CA PRO A 365 10.12 20.13 7.94
C PRO A 365 10.03 19.69 6.47
N ASP A 366 8.90 19.97 5.82
CA ASP A 366 8.59 19.57 4.44
C ASP A 366 8.83 20.69 3.41
N ALA A 367 8.98 21.94 3.87
CA ALA A 367 9.16 23.10 3.01
C ALA A 367 10.34 22.99 2.01
N LYS A 368 11.38 22.23 2.36
CA LYS A 368 12.56 21.97 1.52
C LYS A 368 12.26 21.06 0.32
N ASP A 369 11.22 20.25 0.41
CA ASP A 369 10.85 19.25 -0.60
C ASP A 369 9.81 19.82 -1.59
N LEU A 370 9.33 21.05 -1.34
CA LEU A 370 8.41 21.78 -2.20
C LEU A 370 9.15 22.64 -3.24
N THR A 371 8.64 22.63 -4.47
CA THR A 371 9.11 23.49 -5.55
C THR A 371 7.91 24.10 -6.30
N PRO A 372 7.71 25.43 -6.29
CA PRO A 372 8.53 26.43 -5.59
C PRO A 372 8.45 26.29 -4.06
N SER A 373 9.43 26.86 -3.35
CA SER A 373 9.40 26.91 -1.88
C SER A 373 8.14 27.67 -1.39
N PRO A 374 7.56 27.27 -0.25
CA PRO A 374 6.37 27.94 0.28
C PRO A 374 6.71 29.38 0.71
N ASP A 375 5.74 30.28 0.59
CA ASP A 375 5.87 31.68 1.02
C ASP A 375 5.98 31.80 2.55
N ARG A 376 5.45 30.83 3.29
CA ARG A 376 5.53 30.75 4.75
C ARG A 376 5.65 29.31 5.23
N THR A 377 6.44 29.12 6.27
CA THR A 377 6.49 27.86 7.02
C THR A 377 5.77 27.94 8.36
N VAL A 378 5.18 26.83 8.82
CA VAL A 378 4.50 26.73 10.12
C VAL A 378 5.03 25.59 10.99
N GLY A 379 4.87 25.73 12.31
CA GLY A 379 5.29 24.75 13.32
C GLY A 379 4.13 24.12 14.12
N ASP A 380 4.45 23.14 14.97
CA ASP A 380 3.48 22.45 15.83
C ASP A 380 2.84 23.40 16.84
N GLY A 381 1.51 23.34 16.96
CA GLY A 381 0.73 24.17 17.87
C GLY A 381 0.52 25.63 17.41
N GLU A 382 1.12 26.04 16.29
CA GLU A 382 0.93 27.37 15.73
C GLU A 382 -0.54 27.59 15.33
N THR A 383 -1.03 28.82 15.43
CA THR A 383 -2.39 29.18 15.01
C THR A 383 -2.37 30.29 13.96
N LEU A 384 -2.84 29.95 12.76
CA LEU A 384 -3.07 30.89 11.67
C LEU A 384 -4.43 31.56 11.89
N ARG A 385 -4.48 32.90 11.82
CA ARG A 385 -5.70 33.67 12.09
C ARG A 385 -6.16 34.37 10.83
N TYR A 386 -7.44 34.19 10.51
CA TYR A 386 -8.15 34.82 9.41
C TYR A 386 -9.38 35.52 9.99
N GLU A 387 -10.01 36.42 9.25
CA GLU A 387 -11.25 37.03 9.73
C GLU A 387 -12.37 35.99 9.73
N GLY A 388 -12.98 35.76 10.89
CA GLY A 388 -14.07 34.80 11.09
C GLY A 388 -13.62 33.42 11.58
N PHE A 389 -12.35 33.03 11.44
CA PHE A 389 -11.88 31.71 11.88
C PHE A 389 -10.36 31.63 12.12
N ALA A 390 -9.94 30.59 12.83
CA ALA A 390 -8.54 30.29 13.08
C ALA A 390 -8.23 28.83 12.79
N VAL A 391 -7.02 28.57 12.28
CA VAL A 391 -6.54 27.24 11.92
C VAL A 391 -5.36 26.90 12.84
N ARG A 392 -5.53 25.88 13.67
CA ARG A 392 -4.47 25.34 14.53
C ARG A 392 -3.71 24.25 13.78
N VAL A 393 -2.39 24.38 13.74
CA VAL A 393 -1.46 23.41 13.14
C VAL A 393 -1.12 22.34 14.18
N ILE A 394 -1.24 21.08 13.80
CA ILE A 394 -0.87 19.91 14.61
C ILE A 394 0.08 19.06 13.76
N LEU A 395 1.38 19.06 14.07
CA LEU A 395 2.31 18.22 13.32
C LEU A 395 2.05 16.74 13.64
N THR A 396 1.94 15.94 12.59
CA THR A 396 1.66 14.50 12.60
C THR A 396 2.73 13.74 11.79
N PRO A 397 4.02 13.86 12.17
CA PRO A 397 5.12 13.29 11.40
C PRO A 397 4.96 11.77 11.25
N GLY A 398 5.08 11.28 10.01
CA GLY A 398 4.88 9.88 9.68
C GLY A 398 4.93 9.63 8.18
N HIS A 399 3.84 9.95 7.48
CA HIS A 399 3.75 9.82 6.02
C HIS A 399 4.88 10.60 5.31
N THR A 400 5.09 11.83 5.76
CA THR A 400 6.32 12.61 5.56
C THR A 400 6.86 13.08 6.92
N PRO A 401 8.13 13.50 7.00
CA PRO A 401 8.68 14.08 8.23
C PRO A 401 7.95 15.35 8.70
N GLY A 402 7.33 16.10 7.80
CA GLY A 402 6.61 17.34 8.06
C GLY A 402 5.10 17.24 8.01
N SER A 403 4.52 16.06 7.78
CA SER A 403 3.06 15.86 7.77
C SER A 403 2.38 16.59 8.93
N ALA A 404 1.30 17.30 8.63
CA ALA A 404 0.53 18.08 9.58
C ALA A 404 -0.97 17.92 9.36
N SER A 405 -1.73 18.06 10.45
CA SER A 405 -3.17 18.22 10.44
C SER A 405 -3.55 19.66 10.78
N PHE A 406 -4.57 20.20 10.11
CA PHE A 406 -5.12 21.52 10.37
C PHE A 406 -6.49 21.41 11.05
N LEU A 407 -6.62 21.95 12.26
CA LEU A 407 -7.87 21.94 13.04
C LEU A 407 -8.53 23.33 13.02
N THR A 408 -9.79 23.40 12.62
CA THR A 408 -10.58 24.64 12.62
C THR A 408 -12.08 24.35 12.70
N GLY A 409 -12.82 25.07 13.56
CA GLY A 409 -14.29 25.00 13.67
C GLY A 409 -14.94 23.61 13.61
N GLY A 410 -14.32 22.59 14.24
CA GLY A 410 -14.83 21.21 14.25
C GLY A 410 -14.42 20.34 13.05
N TYR A 411 -13.62 20.85 12.13
CA TYR A 411 -13.00 20.10 11.05
C TYR A 411 -11.51 19.88 11.33
N LEU A 412 -11.03 18.66 11.06
CA LEU A 412 -9.63 18.28 11.12
C LEU A 412 -9.18 17.78 9.75
N PHE A 413 -8.45 18.61 9.02
CA PHE A 413 -7.85 18.25 7.74
C PHE A 413 -6.56 17.48 8.01
N THR A 414 -6.53 16.19 7.72
CA THR A 414 -5.45 15.28 8.14
C THR A 414 -4.43 15.00 7.05
N GLY A 415 -4.68 15.44 5.82
CA GLY A 415 -3.90 15.04 4.66
C GLY A 415 -3.76 13.52 4.63
N ASP A 416 -2.54 13.06 4.39
CA ASP A 416 -2.22 11.63 4.36
C ASP A 416 -1.73 11.12 5.71
N THR A 417 -2.44 11.45 6.79
CA THR A 417 -2.11 10.98 8.16
C THR A 417 -3.10 9.92 8.65
N LEU A 418 -4.39 10.30 8.71
CA LEU A 418 -5.49 9.51 9.24
C LEU A 418 -6.61 9.51 8.20
N PHE A 419 -7.07 8.32 7.84
CA PHE A 419 -8.13 8.08 6.86
C PHE A 419 -9.31 7.37 7.53
N LYS A 420 -10.42 7.26 6.82
CA LYS A 420 -11.57 6.49 7.31
C LYS A 420 -11.21 5.01 7.42
N ASN A 421 -11.18 4.48 8.65
CA ASN A 421 -10.80 3.10 8.94
C ASN A 421 -9.39 2.68 8.50
N ASP A 422 -8.49 3.63 8.24
CA ASP A 422 -7.10 3.35 7.89
C ASP A 422 -6.16 4.45 8.38
N ILE A 423 -4.85 4.23 8.27
CA ILE A 423 -3.80 5.20 8.52
C ILE A 423 -2.82 5.19 7.35
N CYS A 424 -1.98 6.22 7.26
CA CYS A 424 -0.98 6.28 6.21
C CYS A 424 0.01 5.11 6.22
N ARG A 425 0.56 4.81 5.05
CA ARG A 425 1.76 3.97 4.95
C ARG A 425 2.97 4.76 5.40
N LEU A 426 3.77 4.15 6.26
CA LEU A 426 5.01 4.75 6.75
C LEU A 426 6.19 4.34 5.86
N PRO A 427 7.11 5.27 5.52
CA PRO A 427 8.26 4.99 4.64
C PRO A 427 9.14 3.81 5.11
N GLU A 428 9.23 3.59 6.43
CA GLU A 428 10.08 2.57 7.05
C GLU A 428 9.51 1.15 7.03
N GLU A 429 8.27 0.94 6.54
CA GLU A 429 7.61 -0.37 6.53
C GLU A 429 8.36 -1.43 5.68
N ALA A 430 9.27 -1.02 4.79
CA ALA A 430 10.09 -1.90 3.97
C ALA A 430 11.29 -2.56 4.70
N THR A 431 11.59 -2.19 5.95
CA THR A 431 12.91 -2.46 6.58
C THR A 431 12.93 -3.49 7.73
N GLY A 432 11.88 -4.29 7.91
CA GLY A 432 11.83 -5.31 8.98
C GLY A 432 11.60 -4.76 10.41
N LYS A 433 11.66 -3.43 10.61
CA LYS A 433 11.23 -2.71 11.83
C LYS A 433 9.82 -2.12 11.76
N ALA A 434 9.09 -2.40 10.69
CA ALA A 434 7.77 -1.85 10.37
C ALA A 434 6.77 -1.83 11.54
N ALA A 435 6.75 -2.89 12.36
CA ALA A 435 5.80 -3.01 13.46
C ALA A 435 6.05 -2.01 14.60
N GLU A 436 7.30 -1.66 14.89
CA GLU A 436 7.61 -0.70 15.96
C GLU A 436 7.32 0.74 15.51
N THR A 437 7.75 1.10 14.30
CA THR A 437 7.45 2.41 13.70
C THR A 437 5.94 2.64 13.63
N ARG A 438 5.17 1.63 13.18
CA ARG A 438 3.70 1.68 13.19
C ARG A 438 3.12 1.90 14.59
N ARG A 439 3.59 1.16 15.61
CA ARG A 439 3.12 1.33 17.00
C ARG A 439 3.38 2.75 17.53
N ARG A 440 4.55 3.31 17.25
CA ARG A 440 4.88 4.69 17.66
C ARG A 440 3.99 5.71 16.97
N PHE A 441 3.73 5.53 15.68
CA PHE A 441 2.85 6.39 14.92
C PHE A 441 1.40 6.33 15.41
N VAL A 442 0.85 5.11 15.61
CA VAL A 442 -0.49 4.90 16.20
C VAL A 442 -0.60 5.57 17.57
N ARG A 443 0.43 5.44 18.42
CA ARG A 443 0.46 6.13 19.71
C ARG A 443 0.43 7.66 19.56
N MET A 444 1.20 8.22 18.63
CA MET A 444 1.20 9.67 18.35
C MET A 444 -0.20 10.15 17.92
N LEU A 445 -0.88 9.42 17.04
CA LEU A 445 -2.26 9.73 16.65
C LEU A 445 -3.20 9.67 17.86
N GLY A 446 -3.03 8.67 18.73
CA GLY A 446 -3.76 8.54 19.99
C GLY A 446 -3.60 9.74 20.92
N GLU A 447 -2.38 10.28 21.02
CA GLU A 447 -2.05 11.41 21.90
C GLU A 447 -2.47 12.76 21.30
N LYS A 448 -2.32 12.94 19.99
CA LYS A 448 -2.54 14.23 19.31
C LYS A 448 -3.95 14.41 18.72
N LEU A 449 -4.50 13.38 18.07
CA LEU A 449 -5.74 13.48 17.30
C LEU A 449 -6.91 12.82 18.01
N LEU A 450 -6.73 11.63 18.59
CA LEU A 450 -7.83 10.92 19.27
C LEU A 450 -8.16 11.51 20.64
N THR A 451 -7.45 12.53 21.10
CA THR A 451 -7.84 13.33 22.27
C THR A 451 -8.86 14.42 21.94
N LEU A 452 -9.14 14.66 20.65
CA LEU A 452 -10.17 15.59 20.20
C LEU A 452 -11.58 15.06 20.44
N ASP A 453 -12.56 15.97 20.39
CA ASP A 453 -13.99 15.67 20.54
C ASP A 453 -14.45 14.68 19.45
N ASP A 454 -15.31 13.73 19.83
CA ASP A 454 -15.82 12.69 18.95
C ASP A 454 -16.56 13.23 17.72
N ALA A 455 -17.17 14.41 17.82
CA ALA A 455 -17.89 15.07 16.74
C ALA A 455 -16.96 15.78 15.73
N VAL A 456 -15.66 15.90 16.00
CA VAL A 456 -14.72 16.50 15.05
C VAL A 456 -14.68 15.68 13.77
N ARG A 457 -14.99 16.33 12.65
CA ARG A 457 -14.99 15.72 11.31
C ARG A 457 -13.55 15.56 10.81
N VAL A 458 -13.17 14.34 10.49
CA VAL A 458 -11.87 14.00 9.89
C VAL A 458 -11.97 14.13 8.38
N CYS A 459 -11.17 15.02 7.81
CA CYS A 459 -11.13 15.40 6.40
C CYS A 459 -9.79 14.96 5.80
N PRO A 460 -9.69 13.73 5.26
CA PRO A 460 -8.41 13.16 4.81
C PRO A 460 -7.99 13.64 3.42
N GLY A 461 -6.70 13.51 3.11
CA GLY A 461 -6.14 13.78 1.77
C GLY A 461 -6.67 12.84 0.68
N HIS A 462 -7.16 11.66 1.06
CA HIS A 462 -7.80 10.70 0.16
C HIS A 462 -9.00 10.04 0.82
N GLY A 463 -9.97 9.59 0.01
CA GLY A 463 -11.11 8.83 0.50
C GLY A 463 -12.20 9.66 1.15
N ALA A 464 -13.03 9.00 1.96
CA ALA A 464 -14.23 9.56 2.55
C ALA A 464 -13.96 10.29 3.89
N VAL A 465 -14.82 11.27 4.19
CA VAL A 465 -14.87 11.93 5.51
C VAL A 465 -15.40 10.95 6.57
N SER A 466 -14.90 11.11 7.80
CA SER A 466 -15.38 10.43 8.99
C SER A 466 -15.37 11.38 10.20
N THR A 467 -15.46 10.85 11.41
CA THR A 467 -15.32 11.60 12.67
C THR A 467 -14.31 10.94 13.59
N ILE A 468 -13.74 11.72 14.52
CA ILE A 468 -12.83 11.18 15.55
C ILE A 468 -13.52 10.06 16.35
N GLY A 469 -14.82 10.18 16.63
CA GLY A 469 -15.59 9.16 17.32
C GLY A 469 -15.77 7.86 16.51
N GLU A 470 -15.95 7.96 15.20
CA GLU A 470 -15.97 6.80 14.30
C GLU A 470 -14.61 6.12 14.25
N GLU A 471 -13.52 6.89 14.08
CA GLU A 471 -12.17 6.32 13.99
C GLU A 471 -11.76 5.62 15.29
N LYS A 472 -12.09 6.17 16.47
CA LYS A 472 -11.86 5.48 17.75
C LYS A 472 -12.54 4.11 17.85
N LYS A 473 -13.71 3.95 17.22
CA LYS A 473 -14.56 2.76 17.35
C LYS A 473 -14.31 1.72 16.28
N ALA A 474 -14.14 2.16 15.03
CA ALA A 474 -14.16 1.29 13.85
C ALA A 474 -12.80 1.12 13.19
N ASN A 475 -11.86 2.04 13.41
CA ASN A 475 -10.55 1.96 12.77
C ASN A 475 -9.73 0.81 13.37
N PRO A 476 -9.28 -0.18 12.57
CA PRO A 476 -8.59 -1.38 13.05
C PRO A 476 -7.24 -1.10 13.73
N PHE A 477 -6.69 0.11 13.60
CA PHE A 477 -5.47 0.52 14.28
C PHE A 477 -5.70 1.02 15.71
N PHE A 478 -6.94 1.36 16.07
CA PHE A 478 -7.31 1.90 17.38
C PHE A 478 -8.35 1.05 18.13
N ALA A 479 -9.26 0.42 17.38
CA ALA A 479 -10.25 -0.50 17.91
C ALA A 479 -9.55 -1.67 18.63
N LYS A 480 -10.06 -2.01 19.81
CA LYS A 480 -9.50 -3.07 20.66
C LYS A 480 -9.95 -4.45 20.25
#